data_AF-A0A382HQU0-F1
#
_entry.id   AF-A0A382HQU0-F1
#
_cell.length_a   1.000
_cell.length_b   1.000
_cell.length_c   1.000
_cell.angle_alpha   90.00
_cell.angle_beta   90.00
_cell.angle_gamma   90.00
#
_symmetry.space_group_name_H-M   'P 1'
#
loop_
_entity.id
_entity.type
_entity.pdbx_description
1 polymer ?
#
loop_
_entity_poly.entity_id
_entity_poly.type
_entity_poly.pdbx_seq_one_letter_code
_entity_poly.pdbx_strand_id
1 'polypeptide(L)'
;MPAIVTNKFRIHNAKQFVEAFDEVSATSGDAVADPTGLLTTNMYLFIGKVTPWADDTQPPTPTDSVSNTVYNHWRDMIAAKRIGSADVSHVVPRYNWTSGQNYFAYTHANNTLFDQTFYTITADYNVYKCLANNNAGGTSTTVPSGTGTSFIQTGDAYKWKFMYQISAARALKFVTPSYMP
;
A
#
# COMPACT_ATOMS: atom_id res chain seq x y z
N MET A 1 -19.69 22.44 13.52
CA MET A 1 -18.60 21.81 14.28
C MET A 1 -17.59 21.24 13.28
N PRO A 2 -16.34 21.71 13.24
CA PRO A 2 -15.34 21.13 12.35
C PRO A 2 -14.89 19.76 12.85
N ALA A 3 -14.84 18.77 11.97
CA ALA A 3 -14.37 17.41 12.25
C ALA A 3 -13.35 17.00 11.19
N ILE A 4 -12.34 16.22 11.58
CA ILE A 4 -11.29 15.74 10.67
C ILE A 4 -11.07 14.24 10.84
N VAL A 5 -11.06 13.51 9.73
CA VAL A 5 -10.60 12.12 9.70
C VAL A 5 -9.09 12.14 9.57
N THR A 6 -8.40 11.75 10.65
CA THR A 6 -6.93 11.77 10.67
C THR A 6 -6.33 10.67 9.80
N ASN A 7 -5.10 10.89 9.31
CA ASN A 7 -4.37 9.84 8.59
C ASN A 7 -4.14 8.58 9.45
N LYS A 8 -4.07 8.72 10.78
CA LYS A 8 -4.00 7.56 11.68
C LYS A 8 -5.24 6.67 11.59
N PHE A 9 -6.43 7.26 11.48
CA PHE A 9 -7.67 6.50 11.30
C PHE A 9 -7.69 5.75 9.96
N ARG A 10 -7.22 6.40 8.88
CA ARG A 10 -7.07 5.75 7.56
C ARG A 10 -6.11 4.57 7.61
N ILE A 11 -4.96 4.74 8.26
CA ILE A 11 -3.96 3.67 8.45
C ILE A 11 -4.53 2.55 9.32
N HIS A 12 -5.31 2.87 10.35
CA HIS A 12 -5.93 1.86 11.21
C HIS A 12 -6.91 0.99 10.42
N ASN A 13 -7.78 1.59 9.61
CA ASN A 13 -8.69 0.85 8.74
C ASN A 13 -7.91 -0.04 7.75
N ALA A 14 -6.86 0.48 7.12
CA ALA A 14 -6.01 -0.32 6.23
C ALA A 14 -5.33 -1.50 6.94
N LYS A 15 -4.93 -1.35 8.22
CA LYS A 15 -4.36 -2.45 9.00
C LYS A 15 -5.39 -3.53 9.30
N GLN A 16 -6.57 -3.12 9.74
CA GLN A 16 -7.69 -4.03 10.02
C GLN A 16 -8.11 -4.82 8.77
N PHE A 17 -8.09 -4.18 7.60
CA PHE A 17 -8.37 -4.86 6.34
C PHE A 17 -7.37 -5.99 6.03
N VAL A 18 -6.06 -5.76 6.25
CA VAL A 18 -5.04 -6.80 6.01
C VAL A 18 -5.12 -7.91 7.07
N GLU A 19 -5.43 -7.55 8.32
CA GLU A 19 -5.63 -8.50 9.41
C GLU A 19 -6.80 -9.46 9.14
N ALA A 20 -7.89 -8.98 8.52
CA ALA A 20 -9.06 -9.78 8.19
C ALA A 20 -8.79 -10.98 7.25
N PHE A 21 -7.64 -11.04 6.56
CA PHE A 21 -7.27 -12.18 5.70
C PHE A 21 -6.70 -13.37 6.48
N ASP A 22 -6.22 -13.16 7.71
CA ASP A 22 -5.62 -14.19 8.56
C ASP A 22 -6.36 -14.36 9.89
N GLU A 23 -7.22 -13.40 10.24
CA GLU A 23 -7.99 -13.43 11.48
C GLU A 23 -9.01 -14.57 11.48
N VAL A 24 -8.86 -15.46 12.47
CA VAL A 24 -9.91 -16.38 12.88
C VAL A 24 -10.64 -15.73 14.04
N SER A 25 -11.81 -15.14 13.78
CA SER A 25 -12.61 -14.53 14.83
C SER A 25 -13.57 -15.56 15.42
N ALA A 26 -13.44 -15.82 16.72
CA ALA A 26 -14.46 -16.52 17.50
C ALA A 26 -15.49 -15.48 17.94
N THR A 27 -16.45 -15.15 17.07
CA THR A 27 -17.58 -14.32 17.53
C THR A 27 -18.59 -15.22 18.22
N SER A 28 -18.70 -15.11 19.54
CA SER A 28 -19.81 -15.69 20.29
C SER A 28 -21.08 -14.86 20.02
N GLY A 29 -21.97 -15.38 19.19
CA GLY A 29 -23.30 -14.82 18.96
C GLY A 29 -24.00 -15.49 17.77
N ASP A 30 -25.28 -15.85 17.95
CA ASP A 30 -26.11 -16.68 17.06
C ASP A 30 -26.32 -16.16 15.62
N ALA A 31 -25.68 -15.05 15.22
CA ALA A 31 -25.99 -14.37 13.96
C ALA A 31 -25.15 -14.85 12.76
N VAL A 32 -23.91 -15.27 12.96
CA VAL A 32 -23.07 -15.76 11.86
C VAL A 32 -22.04 -16.74 12.43
N ALA A 33 -22.32 -18.03 12.40
CA ALA A 33 -21.34 -19.07 12.68
C ALA A 33 -21.37 -20.06 11.52
N ASP A 34 -20.21 -20.36 10.94
CA ASP A 34 -20.01 -21.64 10.26
C ASP A 34 -20.40 -22.77 11.26
N PRO A 35 -20.88 -23.94 10.82
CA PRO A 35 -21.10 -25.11 11.68
C PRO A 35 -19.97 -25.45 12.69
N THR A 36 -18.76 -24.90 12.51
CA THR A 36 -17.60 -24.99 13.41
C THR A 36 -17.46 -23.86 14.46
N GLY A 37 -18.36 -22.87 14.50
CA GLY A 37 -18.34 -21.77 15.48
C GLY A 37 -17.29 -20.68 15.21
N LEU A 38 -16.71 -20.66 14.01
CA LEU A 38 -15.67 -19.71 13.60
C LEU A 38 -16.19 -18.76 12.52
N LEU A 39 -15.79 -17.49 12.60
CA LEU A 39 -15.92 -16.51 11.53
C LEU A 39 -14.56 -16.28 10.90
N THR A 40 -14.35 -16.89 9.74
CA THR A 40 -13.21 -16.59 8.87
C THR A 40 -13.68 -15.80 7.66
N THR A 41 -13.17 -14.59 7.49
CA THR A 41 -13.42 -13.81 6.27
C THR A 41 -12.50 -14.32 5.16
N ASN A 42 -13.07 -15.02 4.18
CA ASN A 42 -12.32 -15.47 3.02
C ASN A 42 -12.63 -14.57 1.83
N MET A 43 -11.59 -13.93 1.29
CA MET A 43 -11.72 -13.08 0.11
C MET A 43 -11.26 -13.82 -1.13
N TYR A 44 -12.03 -13.68 -2.21
CA TYR A 44 -11.78 -14.32 -3.50
C TYR A 44 -11.77 -13.27 -4.60
N LEU A 45 -10.82 -13.38 -5.52
CA LEU A 45 -10.86 -12.67 -6.79
C LEU A 45 -11.42 -13.62 -7.84
N PHE A 46 -12.42 -13.18 -8.59
CA PHE A 46 -13.02 -13.97 -9.64
C PHE A 46 -12.87 -13.31 -11.01
N ILE A 47 -12.91 -14.14 -12.03
CA ILE A 47 -13.08 -13.73 -13.43
C ILE A 47 -14.38 -14.34 -13.95
N GLY A 48 -15.01 -13.65 -14.88
CA GLY A 48 -16.30 -14.05 -15.39
C GLY A 48 -16.68 -13.32 -16.66
N LYS A 49 -17.93 -13.50 -17.04
CA LYS A 49 -18.57 -12.90 -18.21
C LYS A 49 -17.86 -13.25 -19.52
N VAL A 50 -18.22 -14.40 -20.07
CA VAL A 50 -17.76 -14.86 -21.40
C VAL A 50 -18.47 -14.19 -22.58
N THR A 51 -19.58 -13.50 -22.32
CA THR A 51 -20.39 -12.86 -23.37
C THR A 51 -19.83 -11.48 -23.71
N PRO A 52 -19.69 -11.15 -25.01
CA PRO A 52 -19.16 -9.85 -25.43
C PRO A 52 -20.05 -8.71 -24.96
N TRP A 53 -19.45 -7.54 -24.80
CA TRP A 53 -20.21 -6.31 -24.63
C TRP A 53 -20.80 -5.85 -25.97
N ALA A 54 -21.72 -4.89 -25.94
CA ALA A 54 -22.15 -4.22 -27.17
C ALA A 54 -20.98 -3.49 -27.85
N ASP A 55 -20.06 -2.95 -27.04
CA ASP A 55 -18.77 -2.41 -27.45
C ASP A 55 -17.70 -2.84 -26.42
N ASP A 56 -16.77 -3.71 -26.81
CA ASP A 56 -15.71 -4.20 -25.93
C ASP A 56 -14.64 -3.14 -25.63
N THR A 57 -14.60 -2.05 -26.40
CA THR A 57 -13.71 -0.90 -26.13
C THR A 57 -14.31 0.07 -25.12
N GLN A 58 -15.62 -0.01 -24.89
CA GLN A 58 -16.36 0.81 -23.95
C GLN A 58 -17.36 -0.03 -23.14
N PRO A 59 -16.87 -0.92 -22.27
CA PRO A 59 -17.75 -1.70 -21.41
C PRO A 59 -18.57 -0.76 -20.50
N PRO A 60 -19.85 -1.09 -20.22
CA PRO A 60 -20.69 -0.28 -19.34
C PRO A 60 -20.14 -0.18 -17.92
N THR A 61 -20.35 0.95 -17.27
CA THR A 61 -20.02 1.13 -15.85
C THR A 61 -20.82 0.12 -15.00
N PRO A 62 -20.15 -0.63 -14.10
CA PRO A 62 -20.85 -1.53 -13.19
C PRO A 62 -21.85 -0.79 -12.31
N THR A 63 -22.98 -1.44 -12.00
CA THR A 63 -23.99 -0.89 -11.08
C THR A 63 -24.14 -1.77 -9.85
N ASP A 64 -24.25 -1.13 -8.68
CA ASP A 64 -24.48 -1.79 -7.39
C ASP A 64 -25.98 -2.03 -7.16
N SER A 65 -26.57 -2.88 -7.99
CA SER A 65 -27.95 -3.32 -7.84
C SER A 65 -27.99 -4.79 -7.44
N VAL A 66 -29.02 -5.21 -6.71
CA VAL A 66 -29.21 -6.62 -6.32
C VAL A 66 -29.14 -7.55 -7.53
N SER A 67 -29.68 -7.12 -8.68
CA SER A 67 -29.59 -7.86 -9.94
C SER A 67 -28.13 -8.18 -10.31
N ASN A 68 -27.24 -7.21 -10.18
CA ASN A 68 -25.83 -7.37 -10.53
C ASN A 68 -25.02 -8.06 -9.43
N THR A 69 -25.12 -7.61 -8.19
CA THR A 69 -24.26 -8.07 -7.10
C THR A 69 -24.63 -9.44 -6.55
N VAL A 70 -25.91 -9.81 -6.58
CA VAL A 70 -26.39 -11.10 -6.03
C VAL A 70 -26.59 -12.15 -7.12
N TYR A 71 -26.92 -11.75 -8.35
CA TYR A 71 -27.27 -12.72 -9.41
C TYR A 71 -26.30 -12.72 -10.60
N ASN A 72 -26.17 -11.60 -11.32
CA ASN A 72 -25.43 -11.60 -12.59
C ASN A 72 -23.95 -11.94 -12.39
N HIS A 73 -23.26 -11.32 -11.42
CA HIS A 73 -21.85 -11.61 -11.18
C HIS A 73 -21.60 -13.07 -10.78
N TRP A 74 -22.51 -13.68 -10.02
CA TRP A 74 -22.40 -15.08 -9.61
C TRP A 74 -22.66 -16.05 -10.77
N ARG A 75 -23.67 -15.78 -11.60
CA ARG A 75 -23.96 -16.61 -12.78
C ARG A 75 -22.86 -16.54 -13.83
N ASP A 76 -22.28 -15.36 -14.01
CA ASP A 76 -21.26 -15.14 -15.03
C ASP A 76 -19.85 -15.55 -14.57
N MET A 77 -19.68 -15.93 -13.30
CA MET A 77 -18.39 -16.33 -12.74
C MET A 77 -17.89 -17.64 -13.37
N ILE A 78 -16.64 -17.65 -13.83
CA ILE A 78 -16.02 -18.83 -14.47
C ILE A 78 -15.02 -19.48 -13.53
N ALA A 79 -14.25 -18.66 -12.80
CA ALA A 79 -13.24 -19.12 -11.86
C ALA A 79 -13.04 -18.08 -10.76
N ALA A 80 -12.75 -18.57 -9.56
CA ALA A 80 -12.38 -17.75 -8.42
C ALA A 80 -11.11 -18.29 -7.78
N LYS A 81 -10.24 -17.39 -7.32
CA LYS A 81 -9.02 -17.72 -6.59
C LYS A 81 -9.06 -17.07 -5.21
N ARG A 82 -8.85 -17.87 -4.17
CA ARG A 82 -8.70 -17.37 -2.81
C ARG A 82 -7.46 -16.50 -2.72
N ILE A 83 -7.60 -15.33 -2.10
CA ILE A 83 -6.48 -14.45 -1.76
C ILE A 83 -6.04 -14.81 -0.35
N GLY A 84 -4.80 -15.26 -0.21
CA GLY A 84 -4.22 -15.52 1.11
C GLY A 84 -3.65 -14.26 1.76
N SER A 85 -3.46 -14.30 3.07
CA SER A 85 -2.78 -13.23 3.83
C SER A 85 -1.38 -12.93 3.29
N ALA A 86 -0.68 -13.94 2.75
CA ALA A 86 0.63 -13.77 2.10
C ALA A 86 0.57 -13.06 0.73
N ASP A 87 -0.59 -12.91 0.12
CA ASP A 87 -0.79 -12.27 -1.20
C ASP A 87 -1.23 -10.80 -1.10
N VAL A 88 -1.32 -10.26 0.12
CA VAL A 88 -1.70 -8.88 0.40
C VAL A 88 -0.57 -8.16 1.14
N SER A 89 -0.34 -6.89 0.80
CA SER A 89 0.62 -6.04 1.50
C SER A 89 0.16 -4.59 1.50
N HIS A 90 0.46 -3.87 2.57
CA HIS A 90 0.48 -2.40 2.51
C HIS A 90 1.57 -1.96 1.55
N VAL A 91 1.30 -0.88 0.82
CA VAL A 91 2.23 -0.27 -0.13
C VAL A 91 2.20 1.25 0.00
N VAL A 92 3.30 1.88 -0.37
CA VAL A 92 3.46 3.33 -0.51
C VAL A 92 3.95 3.65 -1.92
N PRO A 93 3.72 4.88 -2.43
CA PRO A 93 4.33 5.31 -3.69
C PRO A 93 5.84 5.08 -3.71
N ARG A 94 6.36 4.59 -4.83
CA ARG A 94 7.79 4.30 -4.97
C ARG A 94 8.52 5.52 -5.50
N TYR A 95 9.50 5.99 -4.73
CA TYR A 95 10.43 7.04 -5.17
C TYR A 95 11.85 6.48 -5.16
N ASN A 96 12.42 6.27 -6.35
CA ASN A 96 13.82 5.84 -6.46
C ASN A 96 14.76 7.01 -6.17
N TRP A 97 15.85 6.74 -5.46
CA TRP A 97 16.90 7.73 -5.32
C TRP A 97 17.61 7.96 -6.67
N THR A 98 17.85 9.22 -7.00
CA THR A 98 18.54 9.66 -8.20
C THR A 98 19.38 10.89 -7.87
N SER A 99 20.62 10.91 -8.35
CA SER A 99 21.53 12.04 -8.13
C SER A 99 21.01 13.29 -8.84
N GLY A 100 21.21 14.45 -8.23
CA GLY A 100 20.79 15.75 -8.77
C GLY A 100 19.31 16.08 -8.55
N GLN A 101 18.55 15.24 -7.83
CA GLN A 101 17.18 15.54 -7.44
C GLN A 101 17.11 16.21 -6.06
N ASN A 102 16.10 17.06 -5.88
CA ASN A 102 15.75 17.62 -4.57
C ASN A 102 14.80 16.67 -3.83
N TYR A 103 15.12 16.36 -2.58
CA TYR A 103 14.25 15.61 -1.69
C TYR A 103 13.82 16.49 -0.52
N PHE A 104 12.54 16.42 -0.16
CA PHE A 104 11.99 17.29 0.87
C PHE A 104 12.33 16.75 2.26
N ALA A 105 12.78 17.65 3.15
CA ALA A 105 13.00 17.29 4.54
C ALA A 105 11.66 16.97 5.22
N TYR A 106 11.60 15.84 5.93
CA TYR A 106 10.45 15.52 6.76
C TYR A 106 10.29 16.56 7.87
N THR A 107 9.20 17.33 7.82
CA THR A 107 8.83 18.27 8.88
C THR A 107 7.40 18.03 9.34
N HIS A 108 7.24 17.92 10.66
CA HIS A 108 5.95 17.65 11.31
C HIS A 108 4.96 18.83 11.20
N ALA A 109 5.46 20.01 10.83
CA ALA A 109 4.67 21.22 10.68
C ALA A 109 4.08 21.40 9.26
N ASN A 110 4.46 20.56 8.28
CA ASN A 110 3.96 20.70 6.92
C ASN A 110 2.66 19.90 6.70
N ASN A 111 1.58 20.61 6.37
CA ASN A 111 0.26 20.05 6.10
C ASN A 111 0.17 19.26 4.77
N THR A 112 1.11 19.46 3.84
CA THR A 112 1.17 18.77 2.53
C THR A 112 2.32 17.76 2.44
N LEU A 113 2.86 17.33 3.58
CA LEU A 113 4.02 16.45 3.65
C LEU A 113 3.87 15.15 2.83
N PHE A 114 2.66 14.59 2.77
CA PHE A 114 2.40 13.32 2.08
C PHE A 114 2.35 13.46 0.55
N ASP A 115 2.30 14.68 0.03
CA ASP A 115 2.38 14.97 -1.42
C ASP A 115 3.83 15.22 -1.86
N GLN A 116 4.79 15.22 -0.92
CA GLN A 116 6.20 15.50 -1.15
C GLN A 116 7.07 14.24 -1.14
N THR A 117 8.17 14.26 -1.88
CA THR A 117 9.19 13.21 -1.92
C THR A 117 10.14 13.30 -0.73
N PHE A 118 9.65 12.92 0.46
CA PHE A 118 10.45 12.94 1.71
C PHE A 118 11.17 11.61 2.02
N TYR A 119 10.97 10.58 1.21
CA TYR A 119 11.60 9.28 1.36
C TYR A 119 12.00 8.73 -0.01
N THR A 120 12.98 7.83 -0.02
CA THR A 120 13.48 7.20 -1.24
C THR A 120 13.88 5.76 -0.99
N ILE A 121 13.92 4.97 -2.06
CA ILE A 121 14.51 3.63 -2.09
C ILE A 121 15.80 3.63 -2.91
N THR A 122 16.82 2.92 -2.42
CA THR A 122 18.09 2.73 -3.15
C THR A 122 18.08 1.44 -3.98
N ALA A 123 19.11 1.23 -4.79
CA ALA A 123 19.28 0.00 -5.58
C ALA A 123 19.34 -1.28 -4.71
N ASP A 124 19.81 -1.16 -3.46
CA ASP A 124 19.89 -2.26 -2.50
C ASP A 124 18.57 -2.53 -1.74
N TYR A 125 17.46 -1.93 -2.20
CA TYR A 125 16.15 -2.00 -1.56
C TYR A 125 16.10 -1.43 -0.14
N ASN A 126 17.01 -0.52 0.20
CA ASN A 126 17.00 0.19 1.46
C ASN A 126 16.15 1.46 1.35
N VAL A 127 15.22 1.63 2.29
CA VAL A 127 14.33 2.79 2.34
C VAL A 127 14.86 3.80 3.34
N TYR A 128 15.05 5.04 2.87
CA TYR A 128 15.56 6.15 3.66
C TYR A 128 14.56 7.29 3.70
N LYS A 129 14.45 7.93 4.85
CA LYS A 129 13.70 9.16 5.05
C LYS A 129 14.65 10.35 5.08
N CYS A 130 14.36 11.39 4.31
CA CYS A 130 15.06 12.67 4.35
C CYS A 130 14.65 13.42 5.63
N LEU A 131 15.62 13.73 6.48
CA LEU A 131 15.44 14.51 7.71
C LEU A 131 15.84 15.98 7.52
N ALA A 132 16.79 16.26 6.62
CA ALA A 132 17.23 17.61 6.28
C ALA A 132 17.77 17.63 4.85
N ASN A 133 17.46 18.69 4.10
CA ASN A 133 17.75 18.82 2.66
C ASN A 133 18.70 20.00 2.36
N ASN A 134 19.77 20.14 3.15
CA ASN A 134 20.74 21.24 3.02
C ASN A 134 20.10 22.65 3.13
N ASN A 135 18.88 22.77 3.70
CA ASN A 135 18.14 24.00 4.03
C ASN A 135 18.01 25.10 2.96
N ALA A 136 18.36 24.84 1.70
CA ALA A 136 18.34 25.84 0.61
C ALA A 136 17.77 25.29 -0.72
N GLY A 137 17.07 24.15 -0.71
CA GLY A 137 16.64 23.49 -1.94
C GLY A 137 17.81 22.86 -2.72
N GLY A 138 18.90 22.54 -2.03
CA GLY A 138 20.04 21.84 -2.61
C GLY A 138 19.64 20.47 -3.13
N THR A 139 20.38 19.93 -4.10
CA THR A 139 20.11 18.61 -4.66
C THR A 139 20.95 17.55 -3.93
N SER A 140 20.38 16.34 -3.76
CA SER A 140 21.16 15.22 -3.23
C SER A 140 22.05 14.68 -4.34
N THR A 141 23.36 14.61 -4.08
CA THR A 141 24.35 14.10 -5.03
C THR A 141 24.91 12.75 -4.61
N THR A 142 24.82 12.43 -3.31
CA THR A 142 25.35 11.21 -2.73
C THR A 142 24.23 10.33 -2.21
N VAL A 143 24.21 9.08 -2.64
CA VAL A 143 23.22 8.09 -2.16
C VAL A 143 23.47 7.79 -0.68
N PRO A 144 22.42 7.75 0.17
CA PRO A 144 22.60 7.34 1.55
C PRO A 144 23.00 5.86 1.65
N SER A 145 23.94 5.57 2.55
CA SER A 145 24.37 4.21 2.87
C SER A 145 24.40 4.01 4.39
N GLY A 146 24.14 2.77 4.82
CA GLY A 146 24.11 2.37 6.22
C GLY A 146 22.71 1.99 6.71
N THR A 147 22.66 0.97 7.57
CA THR A 147 21.41 0.39 8.10
C THR A 147 21.22 0.65 9.59
N GLY A 148 22.09 1.49 10.18
CA GLY A 148 22.03 1.85 11.59
C GLY A 148 20.83 2.73 11.95
N THR A 149 20.60 2.91 13.25
CA THR A 149 19.50 3.73 13.78
C THR A 149 19.84 5.22 13.87
N SER A 150 21.13 5.56 13.81
CA SER A 150 21.65 6.93 13.75
C SER A 150 21.33 7.60 12.42
N PHE A 151 21.24 8.93 12.42
CA PHE A 151 21.14 9.66 11.16
C PHE A 151 22.45 9.55 10.37
N ILE A 152 22.32 9.45 9.05
CA ILE A 152 23.41 9.39 8.09
C ILE A 152 23.54 10.78 7.49
N GLN A 153 24.71 11.39 7.60
CA GLN A 153 25.00 12.64 6.92
C GLN A 153 25.86 12.35 5.70
N THR A 154 25.36 12.73 4.52
CA THR A 154 26.07 12.61 3.25
C THR A 154 26.89 13.87 2.97
N GLY A 155 27.82 13.80 2.01
CA GLY A 155 28.73 14.92 1.67
C GLY A 155 28.02 16.17 1.13
N ASP A 156 26.77 16.02 0.67
CA ASP A 156 25.87 17.08 0.19
C ASP A 156 25.07 17.75 1.33
N ALA A 157 25.43 17.51 2.59
CA ALA A 157 24.76 17.98 3.80
C ALA A 157 23.31 17.51 3.96
N TYR A 158 22.87 16.54 3.17
CA TYR A 158 21.62 15.84 3.46
C TYR A 158 21.77 14.98 4.71
N LYS A 159 20.67 14.89 5.46
CA LYS A 159 20.55 13.96 6.59
C LYS A 159 19.48 12.95 6.27
N TRP A 160 19.86 11.69 6.27
CA TRP A 160 18.99 10.56 5.99
C TRP A 160 18.82 9.71 7.24
N LYS A 161 17.66 9.06 7.37
CA LYS A 161 17.42 8.03 8.37
C LYS A 161 16.99 6.74 7.69
N PHE A 162 17.71 5.67 7.97
CA PHE A 162 17.31 4.34 7.56
C PHE A 162 15.98 3.97 8.22
N MET A 163 15.05 3.45 7.42
CA MET A 163 13.72 3.05 7.88
C MET A 163 13.61 1.53 7.96
N TYR A 164 13.80 0.86 6.82
CA TYR A 164 13.75 -0.58 6.68
C TYR A 164 14.39 -1.00 5.35
N GLN A 165 14.66 -2.29 5.22
CA GLN A 165 15.09 -2.90 3.97
C GLN A 165 13.98 -3.82 3.46
N ILE A 166 13.66 -3.72 2.16
CA ILE A 166 12.75 -4.65 1.51
C ILE A 166 13.53 -5.89 1.10
N SER A 167 13.11 -7.07 1.55
CA SER A 167 13.74 -8.32 1.13
C SER A 167 13.51 -8.59 -0.36
N ALA A 168 14.46 -9.27 -1.02
CA ALA A 168 14.35 -9.60 -2.44
C ALA A 168 13.05 -10.36 -2.78
N ALA A 169 12.60 -11.26 -1.89
CA ALA A 169 11.35 -12.00 -2.06
C ALA A 169 10.12 -11.08 -2.04
N ARG A 170 10.07 -10.09 -1.12
CA ARG A 170 8.98 -9.10 -1.10
C ARG A 170 9.06 -8.13 -2.27
N ALA A 171 10.27 -7.75 -2.68
CA ALA A 171 10.49 -6.91 -3.84
C ALA A 171 9.93 -7.57 -5.11
N LEU A 172 10.26 -8.84 -5.34
CA LEU A 172 9.78 -9.59 -6.50
C LEU A 172 8.25 -9.69 -6.55
N LYS A 173 7.60 -9.84 -5.38
CA LYS A 173 6.15 -10.06 -5.31
C LYS A 173 5.32 -8.78 -5.36
N PHE A 174 5.79 -7.70 -4.73
CA PHE A 174 4.96 -6.52 -4.46
C PHE A 174 5.50 -5.21 -5.01
N VAL A 175 6.76 -5.13 -5.45
CA VAL A 175 7.28 -3.88 -6.03
C VAL A 175 6.77 -3.75 -7.46
N THR A 176 6.21 -2.59 -7.75
CA THR A 176 5.79 -2.18 -9.08
C THR A 176 6.58 -0.94 -9.52
N PRO A 177 6.41 -0.44 -10.75
CA PRO A 177 6.97 0.85 -11.14
C PRO A 177 6.52 2.01 -10.24
N SER A 178 5.27 1.95 -9.74
CA SER A 178 4.65 3.06 -9.01
C SER A 178 4.57 2.87 -7.49
N TYR A 179 4.65 1.63 -6.99
CA TYR A 179 4.45 1.31 -5.56
C TYR A 179 5.49 0.34 -5.02
N MET A 180 5.79 0.46 -3.74
CA MET A 180 6.67 -0.43 -2.99
C MET A 180 6.06 -0.80 -1.62
N PRO A 181 6.33 -2.01 -1.11
CA PRO A 181 5.84 -2.47 0.18
C PRO A 181 6.61 -1.93 1.39
#